data_AF-A0A5B0LQU5-F1
#
_entry.id   AF-A0A5B0LQU5-F1
#
_cell.length_a   1.000
_cell.length_b   1.000
_cell.length_c   1.000
_cell.angle_alpha   90.00
_cell.angle_beta   90.00
_cell.angle_gamma   90.00
#
_symmetry.space_group_name_H-M   'P 1'
#
loop_
_entity.id
_entity.type
_entity.pdbx_description
1 polymer ?
#
loop_
_entity_poly.entity_id
_entity_poly.type
_entity_poly.pdbx_seq_one_letter_code
_entity_poly.pdbx_strand_id
1 'polypeptide(L)'
;MAQDQKSLHFLALQSKQDHDHWANSTNLICESSESPFLPPSSEDLIYKFDQVDLKSTPQPFRDGFFKSTCFVNPIDNDPADFCIFVNPTVNRGQGIVILAPEKEFEQSLAEGLELSDDLPDLDTIEVVDMPEKGGKGAVAARNIQVGEDVALMRPVALVPLGHAVWSTSFGQSVRRQTIDHLPLRTRAEVARLHGEGKNEDQFISNLIDVNTFNSEISKFNPLGAVMVDASL
;
A
#
# COMPACT_ATOMS: atom_id res chain seq x y z
N MET A 1 30.13 -8.64 73.80
CA MET A 1 28.66 -8.52 73.68
C MET A 1 28.31 -8.54 72.20
N ALA A 2 27.36 -9.28 71.66
CA ALA A 2 26.63 -10.50 72.00
C ALA A 2 25.86 -10.81 70.69
N GLN A 3 25.83 -12.07 70.25
CA GLN A 3 24.96 -12.54 69.17
C GLN A 3 23.49 -12.29 69.53
N ASP A 4 22.61 -12.03 68.56
CA ASP A 4 21.40 -12.86 68.48
C ASP A 4 20.76 -12.87 67.07
N GLN A 5 20.19 -14.03 66.79
CA GLN A 5 19.64 -14.58 65.56
C GLN A 5 18.18 -14.95 65.87
N LYS A 6 17.22 -14.66 64.99
CA LYS A 6 15.84 -15.23 64.98
C LYS A 6 15.15 -14.80 63.68
N SER A 7 15.01 -15.63 62.65
CA SER A 7 14.20 -16.86 62.50
C SER A 7 12.68 -16.64 62.48
N LEU A 8 12.13 -16.71 61.25
CA LEU A 8 10.89 -17.35 60.78
C LEU A 8 9.70 -17.53 61.74
N HIS A 9 8.52 -17.10 61.26
CA HIS A 9 7.28 -17.87 61.40
C HIS A 9 6.45 -17.84 60.11
N PHE A 10 6.37 -19.00 59.46
CA PHE A 10 5.29 -19.40 58.55
C PHE A 10 4.03 -19.70 59.38
N LEU A 11 2.86 -19.31 58.87
CA LEU A 11 1.61 -20.03 59.07
C LEU A 11 0.75 -19.90 57.80
N ALA A 12 0.58 -21.02 57.13
CA ALA A 12 -0.39 -21.27 56.07
C ALA A 12 -1.72 -21.71 56.70
N LEU A 13 -2.84 -21.40 56.02
CA LEU A 13 -4.18 -22.04 56.07
C LEU A 13 -5.08 -21.18 55.14
N GLN A 14 -5.93 -21.66 54.24
CA GLN A 14 -6.29 -23.00 53.81
C GLN A 14 -7.05 -22.84 52.48
N SER A 15 -6.88 -23.77 51.56
CA SER A 15 -7.67 -23.91 50.33
C SER A 15 -9.16 -24.05 50.63
N LYS A 16 -9.99 -23.32 49.87
CA LYS A 16 -11.33 -23.76 49.51
C LYS A 16 -11.50 -23.59 48.00
N GLN A 17 -11.43 -24.71 47.29
CA GLN A 17 -12.02 -24.86 45.97
C GLN A 17 -13.50 -24.48 46.05
N ASP A 18 -13.95 -23.57 45.20
CA ASP A 18 -15.27 -23.68 44.61
C ASP A 18 -15.07 -23.80 43.10
N HIS A 19 -15.46 -24.99 42.62
CA HIS A 19 -15.64 -25.29 41.22
C HIS A 19 -16.87 -24.55 40.69
N ASP A 20 -16.87 -24.39 39.36
CA ASP A 20 -18.04 -24.14 38.53
C ASP A 20 -18.55 -22.70 38.44
N HIS A 21 -17.98 -21.95 37.49
CA HIS A 21 -18.80 -21.25 36.49
C HIS A 21 -18.00 -21.05 35.18
N TRP A 22 -17.62 -22.18 34.56
CA TRP A 22 -17.34 -22.20 33.12
C TRP A 22 -18.68 -22.31 32.38
N ALA A 23 -19.32 -21.17 32.14
CA ALA A 23 -20.30 -21.03 31.07
C ALA A 23 -20.60 -19.55 30.82
N ASN A 24 -20.51 -19.15 29.55
CA ASN A 24 -21.01 -17.91 28.95
C ASN A 24 -20.20 -16.63 29.17
N SER A 25 -19.08 -16.53 28.45
CA SER A 25 -18.83 -15.31 27.67
C SER A 25 -18.21 -15.70 26.34
N THR A 26 -19.07 -15.89 25.33
CA THR A 26 -18.71 -16.19 23.94
C THR A 26 -18.28 -14.95 23.15
N ASN A 27 -17.92 -13.85 23.80
CA ASN A 27 -17.58 -12.59 23.13
C ASN A 27 -16.08 -12.40 22.83
N LEU A 28 -15.29 -13.48 22.85
CA LEU A 28 -13.84 -13.45 22.55
C LEU A 28 -13.45 -14.37 21.38
N ILE A 29 -14.39 -14.71 20.50
CA ILE A 29 -14.12 -15.56 19.35
C ILE A 29 -14.38 -14.74 18.09
N CYS A 30 -13.34 -14.66 17.25
CA CYS A 30 -13.21 -13.94 15.98
C CYS A 30 -12.64 -12.51 16.07
N GLU A 31 -11.39 -12.39 16.54
CA GLU A 31 -10.47 -11.53 15.78
C GLU A 31 -10.12 -12.29 14.50
N SER A 32 -10.32 -11.66 13.34
CA SER A 32 -9.95 -12.25 12.06
C SER A 32 -8.44 -12.39 12.01
N SER A 33 -7.94 -13.62 12.13
CA SER A 33 -6.61 -13.91 11.61
C SER A 33 -6.64 -13.63 10.11
N GLU A 34 -5.71 -12.80 9.62
CA GLU A 34 -5.49 -12.59 8.19
C GLU A 34 -5.06 -13.92 7.57
N SER A 35 -6.05 -14.73 7.18
CA SER A 35 -5.82 -15.93 6.39
C SER A 35 -5.35 -15.51 5.00
N PRO A 36 -4.23 -16.04 4.49
CA PRO A 36 -3.73 -15.72 3.15
C PRO A 36 -4.68 -16.15 2.01
N PHE A 37 -5.79 -16.82 2.35
CA PHE A 37 -6.80 -17.31 1.42
C PHE A 37 -8.08 -16.46 1.36
N LEU A 38 -8.29 -15.53 2.29
CA LEU A 38 -9.42 -14.61 2.21
C LEU A 38 -9.02 -13.37 1.41
N PRO A 39 -9.89 -12.84 0.54
CA PRO A 39 -9.62 -11.57 -0.11
C PRO A 39 -9.46 -10.48 0.97
N PRO A 40 -8.50 -9.55 0.81
CA PRO A 40 -8.31 -8.48 1.76
C PRO A 40 -9.59 -7.62 1.85
N SER A 41 -9.93 -7.16 3.06
CA SER A 41 -11.12 -6.34 3.35
C SER A 41 -10.72 -4.90 3.67
N SER A 42 -11.56 -3.95 3.29
CA SER A 42 -11.33 -2.52 3.52
C SER A 42 -12.24 -1.89 4.59
N GLU A 43 -12.96 -2.70 5.39
CA GLU A 43 -14.02 -2.24 6.29
C GLU A 43 -13.62 -1.05 7.20
N ASP A 44 -12.38 -1.07 7.72
CA ASP A 44 -11.86 -0.02 8.61
C ASP A 44 -11.01 1.05 7.91
N LEU A 45 -10.80 0.94 6.59
CA LEU A 45 -9.98 1.89 5.83
C LEU A 45 -10.82 3.01 5.21
N ILE A 46 -10.20 4.17 5.01
CA ILE A 46 -10.84 5.28 4.28
C ILE A 46 -11.06 4.88 2.82
N TYR A 47 -10.04 4.30 2.18
CA TYR A 47 -10.12 3.81 0.80
C TYR A 47 -10.73 2.41 0.72
N LYS A 48 -11.91 2.31 0.10
CA LYS A 48 -12.66 1.05 -0.04
C LYS A 48 -12.20 0.22 -1.23
N PHE A 49 -10.95 -0.26 -1.16
CA PHE A 49 -10.29 -0.93 -2.29
C PHE A 49 -11.02 -2.18 -2.80
N ASP A 50 -11.79 -2.88 -1.97
CA ASP A 50 -12.52 -4.10 -2.35
C ASP A 50 -13.90 -3.81 -3.00
N GLN A 51 -14.38 -2.56 -2.95
CA GLN A 51 -15.70 -2.14 -3.46
C GLN A 51 -15.63 -1.37 -4.78
N VAL A 52 -14.44 -1.31 -5.39
CA VAL A 52 -14.22 -0.60 -6.65
C VAL A 52 -14.88 -1.33 -7.82
N ASP A 53 -15.70 -0.60 -8.57
CA ASP A 53 -16.31 -1.04 -9.82
C ASP A 53 -15.73 -0.23 -11.00
N LEU A 54 -14.89 -0.87 -11.80
CA LEU A 54 -14.27 -0.25 -12.97
C LEU A 54 -15.29 -0.21 -14.13
N LYS A 55 -15.82 0.98 -14.40
CA LYS A 55 -16.79 1.21 -15.48
C LYS A 55 -16.20 1.20 -16.88
N SER A 56 -14.87 1.22 -17.00
CA SER A 56 -14.16 1.29 -18.28
C SER A 56 -13.71 -0.09 -18.74
N THR A 57 -13.93 -0.40 -20.01
CA THR A 57 -13.35 -1.57 -20.68
C THR A 57 -11.98 -1.19 -21.25
N PRO A 58 -10.86 -1.66 -20.69
CA PRO A 58 -9.53 -1.30 -21.20
C PRO A 58 -9.31 -1.83 -22.61
N GLN A 59 -8.69 -1.02 -23.46
CA GLN A 59 -8.32 -1.37 -24.83
C GLN A 59 -6.85 -1.81 -24.87
N PRO A 60 -6.50 -2.86 -25.64
CA PRO A 60 -5.10 -3.24 -25.80
C PRO A 60 -4.23 -2.05 -26.26
N PHE A 61 -3.06 -1.93 -25.64
CA PHE A 61 -2.01 -0.97 -25.98
C PHE A 61 -0.67 -1.72 -26.17
N ARG A 62 0.43 -0.99 -26.33
CA ARG A 62 1.78 -1.55 -26.54
C ARG A 62 2.36 -2.21 -25.29
N ASP A 63 3.28 -3.14 -25.50
CA ASP A 63 4.13 -3.76 -24.46
C ASP A 63 3.36 -4.32 -23.25
N GLY A 64 2.22 -4.95 -23.53
CA GLY A 64 1.36 -5.57 -22.52
C GLY A 64 0.49 -4.59 -21.73
N PHE A 65 0.59 -3.29 -22.01
CA PHE A 65 -0.31 -2.30 -21.44
C PHE A 65 -1.69 -2.34 -22.10
N PHE A 66 -2.67 -1.87 -21.35
CA PHE A 66 -4.01 -1.54 -21.81
C PHE A 66 -4.27 -0.06 -21.51
N LYS A 67 -4.91 0.63 -22.45
CA LYS A 67 -5.39 2.00 -22.27
C LYS A 67 -6.82 1.95 -21.72
N SER A 68 -7.06 2.58 -20.58
CA SER A 68 -8.36 2.59 -19.92
C SER A 68 -9.08 3.94 -20.10
N THR A 69 -9.30 4.70 -19.02
CA THR A 69 -10.03 5.97 -19.05
C THR A 69 -9.07 7.12 -19.39
N CYS A 70 -9.54 8.06 -20.21
CA CYS A 70 -8.85 9.31 -20.52
C CYS A 70 -9.62 10.52 -19.98
N PHE A 71 -8.87 11.52 -19.57
CA PHE A 71 -9.36 12.72 -18.93
C PHE A 71 -8.82 13.95 -19.64
N VAL A 72 -9.73 14.87 -19.98
CA VAL A 72 -9.37 16.18 -20.50
C VAL A 72 -9.02 17.07 -19.33
N ASN A 73 -7.82 17.66 -19.33
CA ASN A 73 -7.40 18.60 -18.29
C ASN A 73 -8.31 19.84 -18.33
N PRO A 74 -9.04 20.16 -17.25
CA PRO A 74 -9.99 21.28 -17.25
C PRO A 74 -9.32 22.66 -17.12
N ILE A 75 -8.00 22.72 -16.89
CA ILE A 75 -7.26 23.96 -16.59
C ILE A 75 -6.44 24.44 -17.79
N ASP A 76 -6.08 23.55 -18.72
CA ASP A 76 -5.22 23.90 -19.86
C ASP A 76 -6.02 23.95 -21.18
N ASN A 77 -5.62 24.86 -22.08
CA ASN A 77 -6.21 24.99 -23.42
C ASN A 77 -5.60 24.00 -24.42
N ASP A 78 -4.47 23.38 -24.09
CA ASP A 78 -3.90 22.28 -24.85
C ASP A 78 -4.44 20.96 -24.26
N PRO A 79 -5.28 20.20 -24.99
CA PRO A 79 -5.84 18.94 -24.52
C PRO A 79 -4.76 17.84 -24.60
N ALA A 80 -3.78 17.89 -23.71
CA ALA A 80 -3.01 16.70 -23.39
C ALA A 80 -3.95 15.78 -22.58
N ASP A 81 -4.65 14.90 -23.28
CA ASP A 81 -5.53 13.90 -22.68
C ASP A 81 -4.68 12.96 -21.80
N PHE A 82 -4.86 13.06 -20.48
CA PHE A 82 -4.24 12.12 -19.55
C PHE A 82 -5.03 10.83 -19.58
N CYS A 83 -4.38 9.73 -19.90
CA CYS A 83 -4.98 8.41 -19.90
C CYS A 83 -4.35 7.53 -18.83
N ILE A 84 -5.16 6.62 -18.29
CA ILE A 84 -4.68 5.53 -17.43
C ILE A 84 -4.24 4.38 -18.31
N PHE A 85 -2.95 4.02 -18.21
CA PHE A 85 -2.37 2.83 -18.81
C PHE A 85 -2.16 1.79 -17.72
N VAL A 86 -2.53 0.54 -18.01
CA VAL A 86 -2.53 -0.56 -17.04
C VAL A 86 -1.79 -1.74 -17.61
N ASN A 87 -0.80 -2.28 -16.91
CA ASN A 87 -0.25 -3.60 -17.21
C ASN A 87 -0.43 -4.47 -15.95
N PRO A 88 -1.41 -5.40 -15.93
CA PRO A 88 -1.72 -6.16 -14.73
C PRO A 88 -0.76 -7.32 -14.47
N THR A 89 0.11 -7.66 -15.43
CA THR A 89 0.93 -8.88 -15.38
C THR A 89 2.36 -8.65 -14.92
N VAL A 90 2.88 -7.42 -15.01
CA VAL A 90 4.22 -7.10 -14.54
C VAL A 90 4.33 -7.28 -13.02
N ASN A 91 5.56 -7.34 -12.52
CA ASN A 91 5.82 -7.43 -11.09
C ASN A 91 5.14 -8.64 -10.44
N ARG A 92 5.26 -9.82 -11.06
CA ARG A 92 4.63 -11.08 -10.59
C ARG A 92 3.12 -10.98 -10.38
N GLY A 93 2.45 -10.13 -11.17
CA GLY A 93 1.00 -9.92 -11.05
C GLY A 93 0.58 -8.86 -10.04
N GLN A 94 1.53 -8.13 -9.44
CA GLN A 94 1.21 -6.88 -8.73
C GLN A 94 0.71 -5.81 -9.71
N GLY A 95 1.14 -5.87 -10.96
CA GLY A 95 0.79 -4.93 -12.01
C GLY A 95 1.39 -3.54 -11.79
N ILE A 96 1.16 -2.68 -12.79
CA ILE A 96 1.53 -1.26 -12.74
C ILE A 96 0.45 -0.44 -13.46
N VAL A 97 0.21 0.76 -12.93
CA VAL A 97 -0.64 1.78 -13.56
C VAL A 97 0.17 3.04 -13.83
N ILE A 98 -0.06 3.68 -14.97
CA ILE A 98 0.64 4.89 -15.39
C ILE A 98 -0.41 5.92 -15.83
N LEU A 99 -0.40 7.09 -15.22
CA LEU A 99 -1.25 8.22 -15.60
C LEU A 99 -0.43 9.21 -16.43
N ALA A 100 -0.74 9.31 -17.72
CA ALA A 100 0.16 9.94 -18.68
C ALA A 100 -0.58 10.43 -19.94
N PRO A 101 -0.08 11.48 -20.63
CA PRO A 101 -0.47 11.74 -22.00
C PRO A 101 -0.03 10.59 -22.92
N GLU A 102 -0.93 10.15 -23.80
CA GLU A 102 -0.68 8.97 -24.64
C GLU A 102 0.57 9.08 -25.51
N LYS A 103 0.80 10.23 -26.15
CA LYS A 103 1.95 10.45 -27.03
C LYS A 103 3.28 10.36 -26.27
N GLU A 104 3.31 10.92 -25.06
CA GLU A 104 4.52 10.90 -24.22
C GLU A 104 4.80 9.48 -23.73
N PHE A 105 3.77 8.73 -23.33
CA PHE A 105 3.95 7.35 -22.90
C PHE A 105 4.35 6.44 -24.06
N GLU A 106 3.75 6.59 -25.24
CA GLU A 106 4.15 5.83 -26.43
C GLU A 106 5.61 6.08 -26.80
N GLN A 107 6.07 7.32 -26.70
CA GLN A 107 7.48 7.66 -26.92
C GLN A 107 8.38 7.00 -25.86
N SER A 108 7.97 7.02 -24.59
CA SER A 108 8.74 6.40 -23.50
C SER A 108 8.93 4.89 -23.70
N LEU A 109 7.88 4.20 -24.17
CA LEU A 109 7.98 2.78 -24.55
C LEU A 109 8.95 2.58 -25.72
N ALA A 110 8.87 3.42 -26.76
CA ALA A 110 9.76 3.35 -27.91
C ALA A 110 11.23 3.64 -27.57
N GLU A 111 11.49 4.44 -26.53
CA GLU A 111 12.83 4.75 -26.00
C GLU A 111 13.37 3.63 -25.06
N GLY A 112 12.59 2.58 -24.80
CA GLY A 112 13.03 1.39 -24.07
C GLY A 112 12.75 1.44 -22.57
N LEU A 113 11.57 1.89 -22.15
CA LEU A 113 11.12 1.75 -20.76
C LEU A 113 11.17 0.27 -20.34
N GLU A 114 12.13 -0.07 -19.47
CA GLU A 114 12.28 -1.41 -18.91
C GLU A 114 11.50 -1.54 -17.60
N LEU A 115 10.55 -2.48 -17.57
CA LEU A 115 9.85 -2.89 -16.36
C LEU A 115 10.46 -4.23 -15.93
N SER A 116 11.25 -4.20 -14.86
CA SER A 116 11.96 -5.39 -14.38
C SER A 116 11.04 -6.29 -13.55
N ASP A 117 10.90 -7.56 -13.94
CA ASP A 117 9.94 -8.48 -13.33
C ASP A 117 10.49 -9.32 -12.15
N ASP A 118 11.82 -9.42 -11.97
CA ASP A 118 12.40 -10.41 -11.06
C ASP A 118 13.33 -9.82 -9.99
N LEU A 119 12.71 -9.28 -8.93
CA LEU A 119 13.39 -9.02 -7.65
C LEU A 119 13.17 -10.20 -6.68
N PRO A 120 14.22 -10.68 -5.99
CA PRO A 120 14.07 -11.71 -4.96
C PRO A 120 13.30 -11.16 -3.74
N ASP A 121 12.65 -12.05 -3.00
CA ASP A 121 12.25 -11.72 -1.63
C ASP A 121 13.48 -11.82 -0.72
N LEU A 122 13.71 -10.81 0.12
CA LEU A 122 14.87 -10.72 0.99
C LEU A 122 14.62 -11.28 2.40
N ASP A 123 13.36 -11.44 2.80
CA ASP A 123 12.94 -11.90 4.14
C ASP A 123 13.68 -11.14 5.27
N THR A 124 13.79 -9.82 5.11
CA THR A 124 14.57 -8.92 5.97
C THR A 124 13.70 -8.07 6.88
N ILE A 125 12.43 -7.85 6.53
CA ILE A 125 11.52 -6.96 7.24
C ILE A 125 10.29 -7.72 7.74
N GLU A 126 9.88 -7.41 8.97
CA GLU A 126 8.58 -7.75 9.52
C GLU A 126 7.84 -6.45 9.90
N VAL A 127 6.55 -6.36 9.58
CA VAL A 127 5.70 -5.21 9.96
C VAL A 127 4.98 -5.54 11.27
N VAL A 128 5.23 -4.72 12.30
CA VAL A 128 4.66 -4.88 13.64
C VAL A 128 3.81 -3.67 14.01
N ASP A 129 2.84 -3.85 14.92
CA ASP A 129 2.11 -2.72 15.49
C ASP A 129 3.02 -1.91 16.42
N MET A 130 3.09 -0.60 16.19
CA MET A 130 3.85 0.37 17.00
C MET A 130 2.92 1.52 17.43
N PRO A 131 1.99 1.28 18.38
CA PRO A 131 0.98 2.26 18.79
C PRO A 131 1.59 3.57 19.30
N GLU A 132 2.75 3.51 19.94
CA GLU A 132 3.49 4.67 20.44
C GLU A 132 4.02 5.60 19.33
N LYS A 133 4.11 5.10 18.10
CA LYS A 133 4.46 5.87 16.89
C LYS A 133 3.24 6.18 16.03
N GLY A 134 2.04 5.87 16.51
CA GLY A 134 0.78 6.19 15.84
C GLY A 134 0.39 5.24 14.71
N GLY A 135 0.88 4.00 14.67
CA GLY A 135 0.48 3.05 13.64
C GLY A 135 1.30 1.76 13.61
N LYS A 136 1.68 1.33 12.40
CA LYS A 136 2.55 0.18 12.15
C LYS A 136 4.00 0.63 11.91
N GLY A 137 4.95 -0.24 12.19
CA GLY A 137 6.38 -0.01 11.91
C GLY A 137 7.07 -1.25 11.36
N ALA A 138 8.10 -1.03 10.55
CA ALA A 138 8.95 -2.08 10.01
C ALA A 138 10.11 -2.35 10.96
N VAL A 139 10.33 -3.62 11.32
CA VAL A 139 11.47 -4.11 12.10
C VAL A 139 12.24 -5.16 11.30
N ALA A 140 13.50 -5.40 11.66
CA ALA A 140 14.28 -6.43 11.01
C ALA A 140 13.81 -7.83 11.44
N ALA A 141 13.46 -8.69 10.48
CA ALA A 141 13.04 -10.07 10.71
C ALA A 141 14.23 -10.98 11.13
N ARG A 142 15.46 -10.56 10.79
CA ARG A 142 16.71 -11.27 11.11
C ARG A 142 17.88 -10.30 11.26
N ASN A 143 19.05 -10.82 11.63
CA ASN A 143 20.29 -10.05 11.58
C ASN A 143 20.63 -9.68 10.12
N ILE A 144 20.77 -8.38 9.87
CA ILE A 144 21.12 -7.80 8.57
C ILE A 144 22.59 -7.40 8.60
N GLN A 145 23.35 -7.77 7.58
CA GLN A 145 24.77 -7.40 7.47
C GLN A 145 24.94 -5.98 6.93
N VAL A 146 26.09 -5.37 7.24
CA VAL A 146 26.44 -4.07 6.67
C VAL A 146 26.56 -4.19 5.15
N GLY A 147 25.80 -3.38 4.42
CA GLY A 147 25.77 -3.39 2.95
C GLY A 147 24.79 -4.40 2.34
N GLU A 148 24.03 -5.12 3.16
CA GLU A 148 22.93 -5.97 2.70
C GLU A 148 21.68 -5.12 2.41
N ASP A 149 20.96 -5.48 1.34
CA ASP A 149 19.69 -4.85 1.00
C ASP A 149 18.64 -5.16 2.08
N VAL A 150 17.89 -4.14 2.50
CA VAL A 150 16.92 -4.24 3.61
C VAL A 150 15.49 -4.41 3.09
N ALA A 151 15.19 -3.88 1.91
CA ALA A 151 13.90 -4.01 1.26
C ALA A 151 14.09 -3.86 -0.24
N LEU A 152 13.32 -4.62 -1.02
CA LEU A 152 13.14 -4.37 -2.44
C LEU A 152 11.73 -3.88 -2.64
N MET A 153 11.61 -2.75 -3.33
CA MET A 153 10.32 -2.10 -3.58
C MET A 153 10.08 -2.04 -5.08
N ARG A 154 8.83 -2.22 -5.50
CA ARG A 154 8.42 -2.14 -6.90
C ARG A 154 7.45 -0.98 -7.13
N PRO A 155 7.62 -0.20 -8.22
CA PRO A 155 6.64 0.81 -8.58
C PRO A 155 5.37 0.13 -9.07
N VAL A 156 4.24 0.50 -8.47
CA VAL A 156 2.92 0.04 -8.89
C VAL A 156 2.09 1.17 -9.47
N ALA A 157 2.41 2.43 -9.16
CA ALA A 157 1.79 3.55 -9.85
C ALA A 157 2.82 4.61 -10.23
N LEU A 158 2.70 5.15 -11.43
CA LEU A 158 3.44 6.30 -11.92
C LEU A 158 2.45 7.41 -12.22
N VAL A 159 2.47 8.47 -11.41
CA VAL A 159 1.45 9.52 -11.43
C VAL A 159 2.08 10.90 -11.51
N PRO A 160 1.53 11.85 -12.28
CA PRO A 160 2.12 13.17 -12.39
C PRO A 160 2.04 13.93 -11.06
N LEU A 161 3.12 14.64 -10.72
CA LEU A 161 3.24 15.46 -9.52
C LEU A 161 3.26 16.97 -9.85
N GLY A 162 3.17 17.80 -8.83
CA GLY A 162 3.53 19.23 -8.88
C GLY A 162 2.61 20.17 -9.67
N HIS A 163 1.71 19.67 -10.52
CA HIS A 163 0.77 20.49 -11.27
C HIS A 163 -0.48 20.85 -10.44
N ALA A 164 -0.94 22.11 -10.51
CA ALA A 164 -2.07 22.62 -9.72
C ALA A 164 -3.38 21.83 -9.93
N VAL A 165 -3.56 21.22 -11.11
CA VAL A 165 -4.72 20.37 -11.41
C VAL A 165 -4.84 19.20 -10.43
N TRP A 166 -3.73 18.67 -9.94
CA TRP A 166 -3.71 17.51 -9.04
C TRP A 166 -4.17 17.83 -7.62
N SER A 167 -4.13 19.10 -7.22
CA SER A 167 -4.68 19.57 -5.95
C SER A 167 -6.19 19.86 -6.01
N THR A 168 -6.81 19.80 -7.20
CA THR A 168 -8.25 20.00 -7.36
C THR A 168 -9.04 18.71 -7.08
N SER A 169 -10.34 18.83 -6.81
CA SER A 169 -11.23 17.66 -6.66
C SER A 169 -11.21 16.75 -7.89
N PHE A 170 -11.09 17.33 -9.09
CA PHE A 170 -10.94 16.58 -10.32
C PHE A 170 -9.64 15.76 -10.33
N GLY A 171 -8.50 16.40 -10.06
CA GLY A 171 -7.20 15.72 -10.04
C GLY A 171 -7.11 14.64 -8.97
N GLN A 172 -7.68 14.89 -7.79
CA GLN A 172 -7.80 13.91 -6.70
C GLN A 172 -8.61 12.69 -7.14
N SER A 173 -9.75 12.91 -7.81
CA SER A 173 -10.58 11.83 -8.34
C SER A 173 -9.88 11.02 -9.43
N VAL A 174 -9.15 11.67 -10.34
CA VAL A 174 -8.35 11.00 -11.38
C VAL A 174 -7.25 10.13 -10.77
N ARG A 175 -6.56 10.63 -9.74
CA ARG A 175 -5.53 9.87 -9.01
C ARG A 175 -6.11 8.64 -8.31
N ARG A 176 -7.24 8.76 -7.61
CA ARG A 176 -7.95 7.59 -7.04
C ARG A 176 -8.35 6.59 -8.12
N GLN A 177 -8.96 7.06 -9.21
CA GLN A 177 -9.31 6.21 -10.35
C GLN A 177 -8.11 5.51 -10.96
N THR A 178 -6.92 6.12 -10.92
CA THR A 178 -5.69 5.47 -11.39
C THR A 178 -5.34 4.26 -10.52
N ILE A 179 -5.36 4.41 -9.19
CA ILE A 179 -5.09 3.30 -8.25
C ILE A 179 -6.13 2.19 -8.34
N ASP A 180 -7.40 2.53 -8.59
CA ASP A 180 -8.49 1.56 -8.77
C ASP A 180 -8.24 0.50 -9.85
N HIS A 181 -7.38 0.80 -10.83
CA HIS A 181 -7.04 -0.12 -11.91
C HIS A 181 -6.00 -1.18 -11.51
N LEU A 182 -5.39 -1.07 -10.34
CA LEU A 182 -4.45 -2.06 -9.85
C LEU A 182 -5.16 -3.38 -9.47
N PRO A 183 -4.46 -4.52 -9.54
CA PRO A 183 -4.93 -5.78 -8.96
C PRO A 183 -5.38 -5.62 -7.50
N LEU A 184 -6.39 -6.39 -7.07
CA LEU A 184 -7.01 -6.27 -5.74
C LEU A 184 -5.98 -6.29 -4.59
N ARG A 185 -5.01 -7.22 -4.65
CA ARG A 185 -3.96 -7.35 -3.63
C ARG A 185 -3.05 -6.13 -3.59
N THR A 186 -2.65 -5.63 -4.75
CA THR A 186 -1.83 -4.42 -4.85
C THR A 186 -2.57 -3.20 -4.31
N ARG A 187 -3.87 -3.08 -4.57
CA ARG A 187 -4.69 -2.00 -3.99
C ARG A 187 -4.77 -2.08 -2.47
N ALA A 188 -4.85 -3.28 -1.91
CA ALA A 188 -4.81 -3.47 -0.47
C ALA A 188 -3.48 -3.00 0.15
N GLU A 189 -2.35 -3.30 -0.50
CA GLU A 189 -1.04 -2.81 -0.03
C GLU A 189 -0.90 -1.29 -0.18
N VAL A 190 -1.35 -0.73 -1.30
CA VAL A 190 -1.39 0.74 -1.45
C VAL A 190 -2.26 1.35 -0.35
N ALA A 191 -3.41 0.77 -0.01
CA ALA A 191 -4.30 1.27 1.04
C ALA A 191 -3.69 1.27 2.45
N ARG A 192 -2.62 0.48 2.68
CA ARG A 192 -1.88 0.41 3.95
C ARG A 192 -0.79 1.50 4.06
N LEU A 193 -0.44 2.17 2.97
CA LEU A 193 0.50 3.28 2.99
C LEU A 193 -0.09 4.48 3.75
N HIS A 194 0.79 5.31 4.30
CA HIS A 194 0.38 6.46 5.07
C HIS A 194 -0.33 7.51 4.19
N GLY A 195 -1.50 7.96 4.58
CA GLY A 195 -2.21 9.03 3.89
C GLY A 195 -3.30 9.65 4.77
N GLU A 196 -3.65 10.89 4.45
CA GLU A 196 -4.66 11.67 5.16
C GLU A 196 -5.76 12.16 4.21
N GLY A 197 -7.01 12.12 4.65
CA GLY A 197 -8.13 12.63 3.86
C GLY A 197 -9.47 12.39 4.52
N LYS A 198 -10.49 13.18 4.15
CA LYS A 198 -11.86 12.99 4.65
C LYS A 198 -12.68 12.03 3.79
N ASN A 199 -12.18 11.68 2.62
CA ASN A 199 -12.78 10.77 1.65
C ASN A 199 -11.67 10.08 0.83
N GLU A 200 -12.06 9.10 0.02
CA GLU A 200 -11.13 8.27 -0.77
C GLU A 200 -10.24 9.10 -1.72
N ASP A 201 -10.83 10.07 -2.42
CA ASP A 201 -10.11 10.92 -3.39
C ASP A 201 -8.99 11.73 -2.69
N GLN A 202 -9.33 12.34 -1.55
CA GLN A 202 -8.37 13.12 -0.75
C GLN A 202 -7.29 12.21 -0.15
N PHE A 203 -7.70 11.07 0.41
CA PHE A 203 -6.79 10.11 1.03
C PHE A 203 -5.77 9.58 0.02
N ILE A 204 -6.22 9.09 -1.14
CA ILE A 204 -5.31 8.56 -2.16
C ILE A 204 -4.41 9.66 -2.73
N SER A 205 -4.93 10.87 -2.96
CA SER A 205 -4.09 11.95 -3.46
C SER A 205 -3.00 12.34 -2.46
N ASN A 206 -3.32 12.44 -1.17
CA ASN A 206 -2.32 12.74 -0.14
C ASN A 206 -1.31 11.59 0.02
N LEU A 207 -1.80 10.35 0.01
CA LEU A 207 -0.96 9.15 0.05
C LEU A 207 0.06 9.15 -1.08
N ILE A 208 -0.35 9.49 -2.30
CA ILE A 208 0.56 9.70 -3.43
C ILE A 208 1.57 10.80 -3.10
N ASP A 209 1.13 11.96 -2.64
CA ASP A 209 2.04 13.09 -2.39
C ASP A 209 3.10 12.79 -1.30
N VAL A 210 2.79 11.95 -0.29
CA VAL A 210 3.71 11.63 0.82
C VAL A 210 4.50 10.32 0.65
N ASN A 211 4.11 9.43 -0.27
CA ASN A 211 4.78 8.15 -0.52
C ASN A 211 5.34 8.00 -1.94
N THR A 212 5.51 9.11 -2.67
CA THR A 212 6.12 9.06 -4.01
C THR A 212 7.61 9.38 -3.99
N PHE A 213 8.35 8.59 -4.76
CA PHE A 213 9.73 8.89 -5.11
C PHE A 213 9.76 9.50 -6.50
N ASN A 214 10.56 10.55 -6.70
CA ASN A 214 10.73 11.16 -8.02
C ASN A 214 11.24 10.10 -9.00
N SER A 215 10.48 9.88 -10.06
CA SER A 215 10.83 8.98 -11.16
C SER A 215 10.87 9.79 -12.45
N GLU A 216 11.98 9.70 -13.16
CA GLU A 216 12.16 10.29 -14.48
C GLU A 216 11.96 9.19 -15.52
N ILE A 217 10.74 9.11 -16.07
CA ILE A 217 10.55 8.48 -17.36
C ILE A 217 10.80 9.57 -18.40
N SER A 218 11.62 9.29 -19.40
CA SER A 218 12.23 10.28 -20.28
C SER A 218 11.25 11.37 -20.77
N LYS A 219 11.57 12.62 -20.45
CA LYS A 219 10.88 13.87 -20.85
C LYS A 219 9.47 14.12 -20.30
N PHE A 220 8.97 13.28 -19.38
CA PHE A 220 7.73 13.56 -18.67
C PHE A 220 7.86 14.76 -17.71
N ASN A 221 6.74 15.42 -17.41
CA ASN A 221 6.59 16.14 -16.14
C ASN A 221 6.91 15.16 -14.99
N PRO A 222 7.56 15.58 -13.89
CA PRO A 222 8.02 14.66 -12.86
C PRO A 222 6.90 13.72 -12.41
N LEU A 223 7.12 12.42 -12.63
CA LEU A 223 6.22 11.37 -12.21
C LEU A 223 6.65 10.92 -10.81
N GLY A 224 5.67 10.78 -9.92
CA GLY A 224 5.83 10.14 -8.63
C GLY A 224 5.61 8.65 -8.78
N ALA A 225 6.57 7.86 -8.32
CA ALA A 225 6.43 6.41 -8.20
C ALA A 225 5.88 6.04 -6.83
N VAL A 226 4.67 5.45 -6.79
CA VAL A 226 4.15 4.78 -5.60
C VAL A 226 4.74 3.38 -5.56
N MET A 227 5.44 3.09 -4.47
CA MET A 227 6.20 1.87 -4.30
C MET A 227 5.52 0.96 -3.27
N VAL A 228 5.46 -0.34 -3.56
CA VAL A 228 5.05 -1.38 -2.59
C VAL A 228 6.14 -2.44 -2.49
N ASP A 229 6.06 -3.27 -1.47
CA ASP A 229 7.01 -4.37 -1.25
C ASP A 229 7.06 -5.31 -2.46
N ALA A 230 8.26 -5.73 -2.87
CA ALA A 230 8.49 -6.60 -4.02
C ALA A 230 8.16 -8.08 -3.82
N SER A 231 7.87 -8.50 -2.58
CA SER A 231 7.71 -9.90 -2.16
C SER A 231 6.32 -10.53 -2.41
N LEU A 232 5.33 -9.76 -2.88
CA LEU A 232 3.98 -10.28 -3.17
C LEU A 232 3.91 -11.28 -4.33
#